data_AF-A0A956T1H6-F1
#
_entry.id   AF-A0A956T1H6-F1
#
_cell.length_a   1.000
_cell.length_b   1.000
_cell.length_c   1.000
_cell.angle_alpha   90.00
_cell.angle_beta   90.00
_cell.angle_gamma   90.00
#
_symmetry.space_group_name_H-M   'P 1'
#
loop_
_entity.id
_entity.type
_entity.pdbx_description
1 polymer ?
#
loop_
_entity_poly.entity_id
_entity_poly.type
_entity_poly.pdbx_seq_one_letter_code
_entity_poly.pdbx_strand_id
1 'polypeptide(L)'
;MRLTEPAPRLSDIPLDEALERWSSDLDFRRNSKELPSQLVGVEESVGRLTSETVVARLSSPSYYAAATSGLAIASHRTVSASPDSPVVLELREGIPFVETGHPMPEGCDTVIPFFELRSPDDYQLHVCRPSAPWRNVRPIGEDLAAGEVILPKGHRVRSLDLGALIAGGISELEVEAQPRIRIIPIGNDLVEPGRVPIAGQKIDHTSPFLAALGQEYDILTKRYPPVEERRDTVAAALETHMGRCDLLVVCAGHDRGTTLLADALAEVGECTLRGVAIRPGNSVVLGFVGETPVLGLSSHLVPAYLGFCLFGLPAIRSLSKARLREYRGPWRKQTAKLALGCDSAEGVEEFLRVKMGMVDSQAIAVAESGGHGTLMSLAKADGMIRIPSNVDSIPRDSEVEVLCLREGINLTGHLLILGTHDISYDLLRDHLHERYPQVRLHTAAVGGRTGLDCLVRGLCHGAAAHLFDESTGEYNVPFLQSMEWSEPVIVIQVFKRWLGLAVAPGNPLGIQGLQDLTKPGLRFVNRQPGSGTRSLLDYQLRTQGVD
;
A
#
# COMPACT_ATOMS: atom_id res chain seq x y z
N MET A 1 36.09 15.77 29.45
CA MET A 1 35.20 16.62 28.65
C MET A 1 35.73 16.63 27.21
N ARG A 2 35.38 15.61 26.42
CA ARG A 2 35.67 15.60 24.98
C ARG A 2 34.59 16.48 24.34
N LEU A 3 35.00 17.54 23.66
CA LEU A 3 34.10 18.37 22.86
C LEU A 3 33.66 17.49 21.67
N THR A 4 32.45 16.96 21.73
CA THR A 4 31.76 16.39 20.57
C THR A 4 31.64 17.49 19.52
N GLU A 5 31.98 17.18 18.26
CA GLU A 5 31.78 18.09 17.14
C GLU A 5 30.32 18.58 17.11
N PRO A 6 30.06 19.84 16.71
CA PRO A 6 28.70 20.34 16.60
C PRO A 6 27.89 19.46 15.63
N ALA A 7 26.63 19.16 15.99
CA ALA A 7 25.72 18.38 15.15
C ALA A 7 25.65 18.98 13.72
N PRO A 8 25.51 18.16 12.68
CA PRO A 8 25.45 18.65 11.30
C PRO A 8 24.33 19.71 11.18
N ARG A 9 24.64 20.82 10.51
CA ARG A 9 23.62 21.81 10.12
C ARG A 9 22.64 21.14 9.16
N LEU A 10 21.41 21.67 9.07
CA LEU A 10 20.46 21.19 8.07
C LEU A 10 21.12 21.29 6.69
N SER A 11 21.39 20.12 6.11
CA SER A 11 22.14 19.98 4.89
C SER A 11 21.16 19.61 3.79
N ASP A 12 21.11 20.39 2.71
CA ASP A 12 20.34 20.03 1.52
C ASP A 12 21.11 19.03 0.67
N ILE A 13 21.45 17.88 1.27
CA ILE A 13 22.15 16.79 0.57
C ILE A 13 21.18 16.19 -0.45
N PRO A 14 21.59 15.97 -1.71
CA PRO A 14 20.77 15.27 -2.70
C PRO A 14 20.29 13.90 -2.19
N LEU A 15 19.08 13.49 -2.61
CA LEU A 15 18.47 12.26 -2.11
C LEU A 15 19.34 11.02 -2.35
N ASP A 16 19.88 10.87 -3.57
CA ASP A 16 20.66 9.69 -3.93
C ASP A 16 21.93 9.58 -3.06
N GLU A 17 22.61 10.70 -2.79
CA GLU A 17 23.76 10.74 -1.88
C GLU A 17 23.35 10.41 -0.44
N ALA A 18 22.21 10.91 0.04
CA ALA A 18 21.70 10.58 1.37
C ALA A 18 21.38 9.08 1.51
N LEU A 19 20.80 8.46 0.47
CA LEU A 19 20.48 7.03 0.43
C LEU A 19 21.75 6.17 0.41
N GLU A 20 22.75 6.54 -0.39
CA GLU A 20 24.04 5.85 -0.46
C GLU A 20 24.78 5.88 0.88
N ARG A 21 24.88 7.06 1.50
CA ARG A 21 25.48 7.23 2.83
C ARG A 21 24.76 6.37 3.87
N TRP A 22 23.43 6.44 3.89
CA TRP A 22 22.61 5.67 4.84
C TRP A 22 22.80 4.16 4.68
N SER A 23 22.81 3.65 3.44
CA SER A 23 23.06 2.23 3.16
C SER A 23 24.45 1.82 3.62
N SER A 24 25.48 2.62 3.32
CA SER A 24 26.85 2.35 3.73
C SER A 24 27.00 2.29 5.25
N ASP A 25 26.38 3.23 5.98
CA ASP A 25 26.43 3.27 7.44
C ASP A 25 25.73 2.06 8.07
N LEU A 26 24.58 1.66 7.52
CA LEU A 26 23.85 0.47 7.94
C LEU A 26 24.68 -0.80 7.74
N ASP A 27 25.30 -0.95 6.57
CA ASP A 27 26.12 -2.13 6.25
C ASP A 27 27.37 -2.20 7.15
N PHE A 28 28.04 -1.06 7.36
CA PHE A 28 29.22 -0.96 8.21
C PHE A 28 28.92 -1.31 9.67
N ARG A 29 27.88 -0.72 10.26
CA ARG A 29 27.59 -0.88 11.70
C ARG A 29 26.88 -2.17 12.04
N ARG A 30 26.12 -2.75 11.11
CA ARG A 30 25.36 -3.97 11.38
C ARG A 30 26.14 -5.24 11.07
N ASN A 31 27.27 -5.16 10.34
CA ASN A 31 28.18 -6.28 10.10
C ASN A 31 27.46 -7.63 9.85
N SER A 32 26.46 -7.64 8.97
CA SER A 32 25.63 -8.82 8.66
C SER A 32 24.81 -9.41 9.83
N LYS A 33 24.36 -8.59 10.78
CA LYS A 33 23.44 -9.01 11.86
C LYS A 33 22.09 -9.40 11.26
N GLU A 34 21.96 -10.68 10.91
CA GLU A 34 20.70 -11.27 10.49
C GLU A 34 19.72 -11.28 11.67
N LEU A 35 18.43 -11.22 11.35
CA LEU A 35 17.39 -11.44 12.36
C LEU A 35 17.55 -12.86 12.93
N PRO A 36 17.36 -13.04 14.25
CA PRO A 36 17.43 -14.36 14.84
C PRO A 36 16.34 -15.27 14.23
N SER A 37 16.61 -16.57 14.17
CA SER A 37 15.58 -17.55 13.86
C SER A 37 14.57 -17.68 15.00
N GLN A 38 13.34 -18.02 14.64
CA GLN A 38 12.25 -18.33 15.53
C GLN A 38 11.54 -19.58 15.03
N LEU A 39 11.45 -20.60 15.87
CA LEU A 39 10.64 -21.79 15.61
C LEU A 39 9.15 -21.44 15.74
N VAL A 40 8.37 -21.76 14.71
CA VAL A 40 6.91 -21.55 14.69
C VAL A 40 6.19 -22.81 14.20
N GLY A 41 4.93 -22.98 14.59
CA GLY A 41 4.08 -24.02 14.02
C GLY A 41 3.87 -23.80 12.52
N VAL A 42 3.73 -24.89 11.76
CA VAL A 42 3.66 -24.83 10.29
C VAL A 42 2.50 -23.94 9.78
N GLU A 43 1.36 -23.92 10.47
CA GLU A 43 0.21 -23.07 10.13
C GLU A 43 0.49 -21.58 10.36
N GLU A 44 1.30 -21.24 11.39
CA GLU A 44 1.70 -19.86 11.72
C GLU A 44 2.82 -19.32 10.82
N SER A 45 3.42 -20.20 10.00
CA SER A 45 4.53 -19.84 9.12
C SER A 45 4.10 -19.07 7.87
N VAL A 46 2.81 -19.12 7.49
CA VAL A 46 2.31 -18.45 6.28
C VAL A 46 2.56 -16.94 6.36
N GLY A 47 3.21 -16.40 5.33
CA GLY A 47 3.63 -15.01 5.25
C GLY A 47 4.97 -14.71 5.94
N ARG A 48 5.58 -15.67 6.65
CA ARG A 48 6.91 -15.54 7.26
C ARG A 48 7.99 -16.00 6.27
N LEU A 49 9.22 -15.56 6.49
CA LEU A 49 10.39 -15.96 5.71
C LEU A 49 11.09 -17.14 6.38
N THR A 50 11.42 -18.20 5.64
CA THR A 50 12.21 -19.31 6.21
C THR A 50 13.63 -18.84 6.53
N SER A 51 14.16 -19.19 7.71
CA SER A 51 15.53 -18.84 8.09
C SER A 51 16.57 -19.87 7.64
N GLU A 52 16.10 -21.06 7.26
CA GLU A 52 16.91 -22.13 6.67
C GLU A 52 16.15 -22.88 5.57
N THR A 53 16.82 -23.81 4.90
CA THR A 53 16.20 -24.67 3.89
C THR A 53 15.33 -25.72 4.58
N VAL A 54 14.07 -25.84 4.17
CA VAL A 54 13.13 -26.82 4.70
C VAL A 54 13.13 -28.06 3.82
N VAL A 55 13.39 -29.21 4.43
CA VAL A 55 13.54 -30.51 3.75
C VAL A 55 12.45 -31.46 4.23
N ALA A 56 11.85 -32.21 3.31
CA ALA A 56 10.81 -33.19 3.61
C ALA A 56 11.34 -34.28 4.55
N ARG A 57 10.60 -34.57 5.62
CA ARG A 57 10.89 -35.64 6.57
C ARG A 57 10.21 -36.95 6.18
N LEU A 58 9.08 -36.85 5.47
CA LEU A 58 8.27 -37.96 5.00
C LEU A 58 8.10 -37.89 3.48
N SER A 59 7.99 -39.05 2.86
CA SER A 59 7.57 -39.16 1.47
C SER A 59 6.04 -39.07 1.38
N SER A 60 5.54 -38.43 0.31
CA SER A 60 4.12 -38.43 -0.08
C SER A 60 3.98 -39.04 -1.48
N PRO A 61 3.21 -40.14 -1.65
CA PRO A 61 2.70 -41.01 -0.58
C PRO A 61 3.84 -41.72 0.17
N SER A 62 3.57 -42.18 1.39
CA SER A 62 4.55 -42.87 2.25
C SER A 62 4.63 -44.38 2.00
N TYR A 63 3.79 -44.90 1.10
CA TYR A 63 3.70 -46.30 0.67
C TYR A 63 3.28 -46.35 -0.80
N TYR A 64 3.41 -47.53 -1.44
CA TYR A 64 2.85 -47.74 -2.77
C TYR A 64 1.32 -47.68 -2.70
N ALA A 65 0.71 -46.67 -3.32
CA ALA A 65 -0.72 -46.43 -3.22
C ALA A 65 -1.44 -46.77 -4.53
N ALA A 66 -2.68 -47.23 -4.46
CA ALA A 66 -3.52 -47.40 -5.64
C ALA A 66 -3.84 -46.02 -6.26
N ALA A 67 -3.52 -45.83 -7.54
CA ALA A 67 -3.82 -44.59 -8.26
C ALA A 67 -5.30 -44.49 -8.68
N THR A 68 -6.02 -45.62 -8.66
CA THR A 68 -7.44 -45.71 -9.01
C THR A 68 -8.09 -46.84 -8.21
N SER A 69 -9.41 -46.82 -8.10
CA SER A 69 -10.17 -47.88 -7.44
C SER A 69 -10.35 -49.08 -8.38
N GLY A 70 -10.09 -50.29 -7.89
CA GLY A 70 -10.17 -51.49 -8.72
C GLY A 70 -9.63 -52.75 -8.05
N LEU A 71 -9.26 -53.72 -8.87
CA LEU A 71 -8.71 -55.02 -8.46
C LEU A 71 -7.18 -54.95 -8.41
N ALA A 72 -6.59 -55.13 -7.23
CA ALA A 72 -5.14 -55.21 -7.08
C ALA A 72 -4.67 -56.66 -7.35
N ILE A 73 -3.73 -56.82 -8.28
CA ILE A 73 -3.25 -58.13 -8.73
C ILE A 73 -1.78 -58.07 -9.13
N ALA A 74 -1.11 -59.22 -9.16
CA ALA A 74 0.19 -59.35 -9.80
C ALA A 74 0.03 -59.35 -11.33
N SER A 75 0.68 -58.40 -12.01
CA SER A 75 0.62 -58.11 -13.44
C SER A 75 0.84 -59.36 -14.30
N HIS A 76 1.75 -60.25 -13.88
CA HIS A 76 2.03 -61.51 -14.59
C HIS A 76 0.81 -62.43 -14.73
N ARG A 77 -0.19 -62.35 -13.82
CA ARG A 77 -1.45 -63.10 -13.92
C ARG A 77 -2.34 -62.64 -15.08
N THR A 78 -2.07 -61.46 -15.64
CA THR A 78 -2.88 -60.83 -16.68
C THR A 78 -2.28 -60.98 -18.08
N VAL A 79 -1.08 -61.55 -18.22
CA VAL A 79 -0.30 -61.54 -19.47
C VAL A 79 -1.04 -62.17 -20.65
N SER A 80 -1.84 -63.21 -20.41
CA SER A 80 -2.63 -63.91 -21.43
C SER A 80 -4.00 -63.28 -21.71
N ALA A 81 -4.38 -62.22 -20.99
CA ALA A 81 -5.69 -61.60 -21.12
C ALA A 81 -5.86 -60.95 -22.50
N SER A 82 -6.97 -61.25 -23.17
CA SER A 82 -7.38 -60.59 -24.41
C SER A 82 -8.91 -60.44 -24.46
N PRO A 83 -9.46 -59.61 -25.37
CA PRO A 83 -10.91 -59.48 -25.51
C PRO A 83 -11.61 -60.80 -25.82
N ASP A 84 -10.98 -61.66 -26.63
CA ASP A 84 -11.53 -62.95 -27.09
C ASP A 84 -11.21 -64.10 -26.13
N SER A 85 -10.20 -63.94 -25.26
CA SER A 85 -9.80 -64.91 -24.24
C SER A 85 -9.42 -64.16 -22.95
N PRO A 86 -10.41 -63.74 -22.14
CA PRO A 86 -10.16 -63.03 -20.90
C PRO A 86 -9.53 -63.96 -19.85
N VAL A 87 -8.73 -63.38 -18.96
CA VAL A 87 -8.34 -64.05 -17.72
C VAL A 87 -9.53 -63.98 -16.77
N VAL A 88 -10.03 -65.15 -16.37
CA VAL A 88 -11.15 -65.31 -15.43
C VAL A 88 -10.58 -65.39 -14.02
N LEU A 89 -11.08 -64.54 -13.14
CA LEU A 89 -10.68 -64.45 -11.74
C LEU A 89 -11.90 -64.74 -10.87
N GLU A 90 -11.77 -65.72 -9.98
CA GLU A 90 -12.85 -66.16 -9.11
C GLU A 90 -12.86 -65.31 -7.83
N LEU A 91 -13.99 -64.69 -7.47
CA LEU A 91 -14.08 -63.82 -6.29
C LEU A 91 -13.74 -64.54 -4.98
N ARG A 92 -14.00 -65.85 -4.91
CA ARG A 92 -13.63 -66.74 -3.78
C ARG A 92 -12.12 -66.91 -3.57
N GLU A 93 -11.28 -66.54 -4.54
CA GLU A 93 -9.81 -66.52 -4.37
C GLU A 93 -9.35 -65.45 -3.37
N GLY A 94 -10.23 -64.53 -2.97
CA GLY A 94 -9.90 -63.47 -2.02
C GLY A 94 -9.01 -62.40 -2.62
N ILE A 95 -9.14 -62.12 -3.92
CA ILE A 95 -8.35 -61.09 -4.60
C ILE A 95 -8.71 -59.72 -4.01
N PRO A 96 -7.72 -58.91 -3.59
CA PRO A 96 -8.00 -57.67 -2.88
C PRO A 96 -8.57 -56.58 -3.81
N PHE A 97 -9.61 -55.92 -3.32
CA PHE A 97 -10.09 -54.66 -3.88
C PHE A 97 -9.44 -53.50 -3.16
N VAL A 98 -9.00 -52.51 -3.94
CA VAL A 98 -8.41 -51.28 -3.42
C VAL A 98 -9.22 -50.10 -3.90
N GLU A 99 -9.39 -49.11 -3.02
CA GLU A 99 -9.87 -47.79 -3.41
C GLU A 99 -8.66 -46.89 -3.71
N THR A 100 -8.92 -45.80 -4.43
CA THR A 100 -7.89 -44.79 -4.72
C THR A 100 -7.25 -44.31 -3.41
N GLY A 101 -5.93 -44.40 -3.32
CA GLY A 101 -5.15 -44.05 -2.13
C GLY A 101 -4.92 -45.19 -1.14
N HIS A 102 -5.58 -46.34 -1.27
CA HIS A 102 -5.28 -47.50 -0.40
C HIS A 102 -3.85 -48.04 -0.63
N PRO A 103 -3.22 -48.62 0.40
CA PRO A 103 -1.93 -49.29 0.24
C PRO A 103 -2.04 -50.50 -0.68
N MET A 104 -1.03 -50.71 -1.53
CA MET A 104 -0.95 -51.90 -2.38
C MET A 104 -0.78 -53.16 -1.52
N PRO A 105 -1.63 -54.18 -1.70
CA PRO A 105 -1.51 -55.47 -1.02
C PRO A 105 -0.20 -56.18 -1.38
N GLU A 106 0.31 -56.99 -0.45
CA GLU A 106 1.52 -57.77 -0.68
C GLU A 106 1.40 -58.68 -1.92
N GLY A 107 2.45 -58.69 -2.74
CA GLY A 107 2.49 -59.47 -3.99
C GLY A 107 1.70 -58.88 -5.17
N CYS A 108 1.03 -57.74 -5.00
CA CYS A 108 0.35 -57.03 -6.09
C CYS A 108 1.20 -55.85 -6.60
N ASP A 109 1.28 -55.68 -7.92
CA ASP A 109 2.08 -54.63 -8.56
C ASP A 109 1.25 -53.79 -9.56
N THR A 110 -0.04 -54.06 -9.74
CA THR A 110 -0.92 -53.28 -10.62
C THR A 110 -2.37 -53.27 -10.12
N VAL A 111 -3.11 -52.23 -10.47
CA VAL A 111 -4.56 -52.11 -10.21
C VAL A 111 -5.32 -52.06 -11.54
N ILE A 112 -6.27 -52.98 -11.72
CA ILE A 112 -7.18 -52.96 -12.86
C ILE A 112 -8.42 -52.15 -12.47
N PRO A 113 -8.72 -51.02 -13.12
CA PRO A 113 -9.85 -50.18 -12.76
C PRO A 113 -11.18 -50.93 -12.89
N PHE A 114 -12.15 -50.63 -12.03
CA PHE A 114 -13.46 -51.28 -12.07
C PHE A 114 -14.16 -51.19 -13.44
N PHE A 115 -14.01 -50.06 -14.13
CA PHE A 115 -14.60 -49.86 -15.46
C PHE A 115 -13.97 -50.71 -16.57
N GLU A 116 -12.81 -51.33 -16.32
CA GLU A 116 -12.15 -52.26 -17.24
C GLU A 116 -12.49 -53.73 -16.96
N LEU A 117 -13.07 -54.02 -15.79
CA LEU A 117 -13.49 -55.36 -15.39
C LEU A 117 -14.88 -55.66 -15.98
N ARG A 118 -15.09 -56.91 -16.40
CA ARG A 118 -16.42 -57.42 -16.76
C ARG A 118 -16.83 -58.49 -15.76
N SER A 119 -18.08 -58.48 -15.31
CA SER A 119 -18.65 -59.53 -14.44
C SER A 119 -19.70 -60.28 -15.26
N PRO A 120 -19.41 -61.49 -15.77
CA PRO A 120 -20.43 -62.30 -16.46
C PRO A 120 -21.51 -62.82 -15.48
N ASP A 121 -21.16 -62.98 -14.20
CA ASP A 121 -22.03 -63.42 -13.11
C ASP A 121 -21.56 -62.85 -11.76
N ASP A 122 -22.16 -63.31 -10.66
CA ASP A 122 -21.90 -62.87 -9.28
C ASP A 122 -20.62 -63.46 -8.66
N TYR A 123 -19.89 -64.33 -9.36
CA TYR A 123 -18.76 -65.09 -8.82
C TYR A 123 -17.44 -64.86 -9.57
N GLN A 124 -17.49 -64.35 -10.80
CA GLN A 124 -16.33 -64.20 -11.68
C GLN A 124 -16.10 -62.77 -12.14
N LEU A 125 -14.82 -62.40 -12.26
CA LEU A 125 -14.35 -61.17 -12.91
C LEU A 125 -13.48 -61.52 -14.11
N HIS A 126 -13.74 -60.87 -15.23
CA HIS A 126 -12.99 -61.01 -16.47
C HIS A 126 -12.06 -59.83 -16.68
N VAL A 127 -10.77 -60.13 -16.79
CA VAL A 127 -9.73 -59.21 -17.23
C VAL A 127 -9.51 -59.44 -18.73
N CYS A 128 -9.87 -58.46 -19.55
CA CYS A 128 -9.84 -58.58 -21.02
C CYS A 128 -8.58 -58.00 -21.67
N ARG A 129 -7.63 -57.46 -20.88
CA ARG A 129 -6.38 -56.87 -21.37
C ARG A 129 -5.27 -57.10 -20.35
N PRO A 130 -4.02 -57.29 -20.80
CA PRO A 130 -2.89 -57.39 -19.87
C PRO A 130 -2.65 -56.03 -19.22
N SER A 131 -2.29 -56.04 -17.94
CA SER A 131 -1.89 -54.86 -17.19
C SER A 131 -0.39 -54.88 -16.96
N ALA A 132 0.30 -53.79 -17.31
CA ALA A 132 1.74 -53.68 -17.10
C ALA A 132 2.08 -53.57 -15.61
N PRO A 133 3.26 -54.05 -15.17
CA PRO A 133 3.76 -53.78 -13.81
C PRO A 133 3.71 -52.29 -13.49
N TRP A 134 3.32 -51.95 -12.27
CA TRP A 134 3.18 -50.58 -11.74
C TRP A 134 2.11 -49.71 -12.42
N ARG A 135 1.28 -50.26 -13.31
CA ARG A 135 0.14 -49.52 -13.86
C ARG A 135 -0.89 -49.25 -12.76
N ASN A 136 -1.32 -47.98 -12.69
CA ASN A 136 -2.25 -47.46 -11.69
C ASN A 136 -1.74 -47.66 -10.24
N VAL A 137 -0.43 -47.63 -10.05
CA VAL A 137 0.22 -47.63 -8.74
C VAL A 137 1.06 -46.38 -8.63
N ARG A 138 0.89 -45.66 -7.52
CA ARG A 138 1.64 -44.48 -7.14
C ARG A 138 2.85 -44.91 -6.30
N PRO A 139 4.09 -44.70 -6.76
CA PRO A 139 5.27 -45.06 -5.99
C PRO A 139 5.45 -44.17 -4.75
N ILE A 140 6.23 -44.65 -3.78
CA ILE A 140 6.60 -43.88 -2.59
C ILE A 140 7.31 -42.60 -3.03
N GLY A 141 6.84 -41.45 -2.54
CA GLY A 141 7.43 -40.16 -2.82
C GLY A 141 7.19 -39.61 -4.23
N GLU A 142 6.16 -40.11 -4.94
CA GLU A 142 5.77 -39.58 -6.25
C GLU A 142 5.48 -38.07 -6.22
N ASP A 143 4.82 -37.57 -5.17
CA ASP A 143 4.56 -36.13 -5.01
C ASP A 143 5.74 -35.40 -4.40
N LEU A 144 6.34 -36.00 -3.37
CA LEU A 144 7.44 -35.43 -2.59
C LEU A 144 8.23 -36.55 -1.93
N ALA A 145 9.54 -36.61 -2.16
CA ALA A 145 10.39 -37.62 -1.54
C ALA A 145 10.98 -37.12 -0.20
N ALA A 146 11.10 -38.00 0.80
CA ALA A 146 11.87 -37.69 1.99
C ALA A 146 13.31 -37.29 1.62
N GLY A 147 13.81 -36.20 2.20
CA GLY A 147 15.11 -35.60 1.86
C GLY A 147 15.06 -34.58 0.71
N GLU A 148 13.94 -34.41 0.03
CA GLU A 148 13.76 -33.38 -0.98
C GLU A 148 13.58 -31.99 -0.35
N VAL A 149 14.14 -30.97 -0.99
CA VAL A 149 13.97 -29.57 -0.55
C VAL A 149 12.56 -29.11 -0.90
N ILE A 150 11.78 -28.76 0.12
CA ILE A 150 10.45 -28.15 -0.06
C ILE A 150 10.63 -26.66 -0.33
N LEU A 151 11.33 -25.95 0.57
CA LEU A 151 11.52 -24.49 0.48
C LEU A 151 12.99 -24.12 0.73
N PRO A 152 13.59 -23.23 -0.08
CA PRO A 152 14.93 -22.73 0.20
C PRO A 152 14.93 -21.74 1.38
N LYS A 153 16.10 -21.46 1.98
CA LYS A 153 16.27 -20.34 2.91
C LYS A 153 15.81 -19.02 2.28
N GLY A 154 15.06 -18.22 3.03
CA GLY A 154 14.61 -16.90 2.63
C GLY A 154 13.35 -16.89 1.77
N HIS A 155 12.60 -17.99 1.76
CA HIS A 155 11.35 -18.11 1.02
C HIS A 155 10.18 -17.62 1.87
N ARG A 156 9.32 -16.74 1.35
CA ARG A 156 8.06 -16.40 2.03
C ARG A 156 7.06 -17.52 1.85
N VAL A 157 6.72 -18.18 2.94
CA VAL A 157 5.77 -19.29 2.93
C VAL A 157 4.40 -18.78 2.45
N ARG A 158 3.91 -19.34 1.35
CA ARG A 158 2.59 -19.05 0.78
C ARG A 158 1.59 -20.10 1.25
N SER A 159 0.31 -19.82 1.04
CA SER A 159 -0.77 -20.79 1.31
C SER A 159 -0.58 -22.12 0.55
N LEU A 160 -0.04 -22.08 -0.68
CA LEU A 160 0.26 -23.28 -1.47
C LEU A 160 1.40 -24.10 -0.87
N ASP A 161 2.38 -23.43 -0.27
CA ASP A 161 3.57 -24.09 0.30
C ASP A 161 3.20 -24.87 1.57
N LEU A 162 2.18 -24.41 2.32
CA LEU A 162 1.68 -25.06 3.54
C LEU A 162 1.29 -26.52 3.30
N GLY A 163 0.62 -26.83 2.18
CA GLY A 163 0.21 -28.19 1.84
C GLY A 163 1.42 -29.12 1.65
N ALA A 164 2.45 -28.66 0.94
CA ALA A 164 3.67 -29.42 0.72
C ALA A 164 4.48 -29.63 2.01
N LEU A 165 4.55 -28.60 2.87
CA LEU A 165 5.18 -28.70 4.19
C LEU A 165 4.50 -29.77 5.06
N ILE A 166 3.18 -29.74 5.15
CA ILE A 166 2.41 -30.72 5.94
C ILE A 166 2.56 -32.13 5.34
N ALA A 167 2.42 -32.28 4.03
CA ALA A 167 2.60 -33.57 3.35
C ALA A 167 4.01 -34.14 3.54
N GLY A 168 5.03 -33.27 3.57
CA GLY A 168 6.42 -33.61 3.88
C GLY A 168 6.69 -33.90 5.36
N GLY A 169 5.67 -33.89 6.23
CA GLY A 169 5.81 -34.20 7.65
C GLY A 169 6.40 -33.06 8.50
N ILE A 170 6.23 -31.81 8.06
CA ILE A 170 6.70 -30.61 8.79
C ILE A 170 5.57 -30.08 9.66
N SER A 171 5.74 -30.17 10.99
CA SER A 171 4.82 -29.59 11.98
C SER A 171 5.25 -28.22 12.47
N GLU A 172 6.55 -27.93 12.39
CA GLU A 172 7.20 -26.70 12.82
C GLU A 172 8.42 -26.43 11.94
N LEU A 173 8.77 -25.16 11.75
CA LEU A 173 9.93 -24.74 10.99
C LEU A 173 10.51 -23.44 11.52
N GLU A 174 11.81 -23.27 11.28
CA GLU A 174 12.54 -22.05 11.63
C GLU A 174 12.25 -20.95 10.60
N VAL A 175 11.72 -19.83 11.09
CA VAL A 175 11.47 -18.62 10.31
C VAL A 175 12.31 -17.47 10.82
N GLU A 176 12.58 -16.48 9.99
CA GLU A 176 13.19 -15.23 10.44
C GLU A 176 12.24 -14.54 11.44
N ALA A 177 12.81 -14.07 12.56
CA ALA A 177 12.08 -13.22 13.49
C ALA A 177 11.66 -11.93 12.78
N GLN A 178 10.49 -11.40 13.13
CA GLN A 178 10.04 -10.12 12.58
C GLN A 178 10.94 -8.98 13.09
N PRO A 179 11.29 -8.00 12.23
CA PRO A 179 11.98 -6.80 12.68
C PRO A 179 11.15 -6.05 13.71
N ARG A 180 11.79 -5.44 14.69
CA ARG A 180 11.14 -4.68 15.75
C ARG A 180 11.41 -3.19 15.59
N ILE A 181 10.36 -2.40 15.47
CA ILE A 181 10.45 -0.94 15.45
C ILE A 181 9.84 -0.36 16.70
N ARG A 182 10.50 0.67 17.25
CA ARG A 182 9.94 1.50 18.32
C ARG A 182 9.68 2.90 17.80
N ILE A 183 8.56 3.48 18.17
CA ILE A 183 8.12 4.78 17.65
C ILE A 183 7.87 5.73 18.82
N ILE A 184 8.62 6.84 18.84
CA ILE A 184 8.58 7.85 19.89
C ILE A 184 8.14 9.18 19.28
N PRO A 185 6.93 9.67 19.60
CA PRO A 185 6.54 11.03 19.26
C PRO A 185 7.19 12.02 20.23
N ILE A 186 7.62 13.18 19.71
CA ILE A 186 8.14 14.29 20.51
C ILE A 186 7.31 15.55 20.20
N GLY A 187 6.86 16.23 21.24
CA GLY A 187 6.17 17.51 21.09
C GLY A 187 5.40 17.92 22.33
N ASN A 188 5.60 19.17 22.76
CA ASN A 188 4.92 19.72 23.94
C ASN A 188 3.42 20.00 23.69
N ASP A 189 3.03 20.11 22.43
CA ASP A 189 1.66 20.34 21.99
C ASP A 189 0.91 19.04 21.66
N LEU A 190 1.57 17.88 21.75
CA LEU A 190 0.97 16.59 21.39
C LEU A 190 0.08 16.03 22.50
N VAL A 191 -1.12 15.59 22.11
CA VAL A 191 -2.00 14.78 22.96
C VAL A 191 -2.26 13.41 22.32
N GLU A 192 -2.49 12.42 23.18
CA GLU A 192 -2.80 11.05 22.74
C GLU A 192 -4.11 10.97 21.94
N PRO A 193 -4.21 10.06 20.95
CA PRO A 193 -5.46 9.72 20.29
C PRO A 193 -6.59 9.41 21.29
N GLY A 194 -7.80 9.89 20.98
CA GLY A 194 -8.98 9.75 21.84
C GLY A 194 -9.18 10.90 22.84
N ARG A 195 -8.24 11.85 22.94
CA ARG A 195 -8.44 13.10 23.69
C ARG A 195 -8.90 14.24 22.79
N VAL A 196 -9.72 15.13 23.34
CA VAL A 196 -10.12 16.38 22.67
C VAL A 196 -9.05 17.44 22.94
N PRO A 197 -8.35 17.94 21.89
CA PRO A 197 -7.31 18.95 22.08
C PRO A 197 -7.93 20.30 22.45
N ILE A 198 -7.22 21.07 23.28
CA ILE A 198 -7.51 22.50 23.48
C ILE A 198 -6.69 23.36 22.52
N ALA A 199 -6.96 24.67 22.48
CA ALA A 199 -6.18 25.61 21.67
C ALA A 199 -4.67 25.50 22.00
N GLY A 200 -3.84 25.34 20.97
CA GLY A 200 -2.40 25.12 21.11
C GLY A 200 -1.96 23.66 21.23
N GLN A 201 -2.90 22.71 21.26
CA GLN A 201 -2.60 21.27 21.21
C GLN A 201 -3.01 20.64 19.87
N LYS A 202 -2.36 19.53 19.53
CA LYS A 202 -2.66 18.70 18.36
C LYS A 202 -2.63 17.23 18.73
N ILE A 203 -3.50 16.44 18.11
CA ILE A 203 -3.53 14.98 18.31
C ILE A 203 -2.35 14.37 17.57
N ASP A 204 -1.60 13.50 18.26
CA ASP A 204 -0.60 12.66 17.60
C ASP A 204 -1.28 11.63 16.68
N HIS A 205 -1.14 11.86 15.39
CA HIS A 205 -1.68 11.00 14.34
C HIS A 205 -0.57 10.30 13.54
N THR A 206 0.69 10.72 13.68
CA THR A 206 1.80 10.24 12.85
C THR A 206 2.44 8.99 13.45
N SER A 207 2.64 8.93 14.77
CA SER A 207 3.19 7.73 15.40
C SER A 207 2.26 6.50 15.30
N PRO A 208 0.91 6.59 15.45
CA PRO A 208 0.04 5.44 15.19
C PRO A 208 -0.01 5.08 13.70
N PHE A 209 0.06 6.07 12.79
CA PHE A 209 0.14 5.82 11.35
C PHE A 209 1.38 5.00 10.97
N LEU A 210 2.56 5.40 11.45
CA LEU A 210 3.81 4.67 11.19
C LEU A 210 3.82 3.27 11.81
N ALA A 211 3.15 3.09 12.96
CA ALA A 211 2.96 1.77 13.56
C ALA A 211 2.14 0.85 12.63
N ALA A 212 1.00 1.34 12.13
CA ALA A 212 0.17 0.59 11.19
C ALA A 212 0.92 0.31 9.87
N LEU A 213 1.62 1.30 9.32
CA LEU A 213 2.43 1.14 8.11
C LEU A 213 3.51 0.08 8.30
N GLY A 214 4.16 0.01 9.46
CA GLY A 214 5.12 -1.05 9.76
C GLY A 214 4.49 -2.44 9.75
N GLN A 215 3.28 -2.59 10.30
CA GLN A 215 2.56 -3.86 10.32
C GLN A 215 2.24 -4.38 8.92
N GLU A 216 1.90 -3.49 7.97
CA GLU A 216 1.71 -3.85 6.55
C GLU A 216 2.96 -4.50 5.94
N TYR A 217 4.14 -4.19 6.48
CA TYR A 217 5.41 -4.78 6.07
C TYR A 217 5.90 -5.91 6.98
N ASP A 218 5.01 -6.53 7.77
CA ASP A 218 5.34 -7.64 8.65
C ASP A 218 6.45 -7.25 9.67
N ILE A 219 6.27 -6.10 10.31
CA ILE A 219 7.18 -5.54 11.32
C ILE A 219 6.45 -5.43 12.66
N LEU A 220 7.10 -5.84 13.74
CA LEU A 220 6.61 -5.66 15.10
C LEU A 220 6.84 -4.23 15.57
N THR A 221 5.76 -3.45 15.64
CA THR A 221 5.82 -2.04 16.04
C THR A 221 5.38 -1.82 17.48
N LYS A 222 6.12 -1.03 18.25
CA LYS A 222 5.71 -0.55 19.58
C LYS A 222 5.77 0.98 19.66
N ARG A 223 4.62 1.60 19.92
CA ARG A 223 4.47 3.05 20.10
C ARG A 223 4.61 3.43 21.56
N TYR A 224 5.16 4.61 21.80
CA TYR A 224 5.26 5.22 23.12
C TYR A 224 4.47 6.53 23.19
N PRO A 225 4.10 7.00 24.39
CA PRO A 225 3.48 8.31 24.57
C PRO A 225 4.39 9.46 24.14
N PRO A 226 3.83 10.65 23.83
CA PRO A 226 4.61 11.85 23.52
C PRO A 226 5.62 12.17 24.60
N VAL A 227 6.87 12.35 24.19
CA VAL A 227 7.98 12.81 25.03
C VAL A 227 8.06 14.33 24.97
N GLU A 228 8.33 14.95 26.11
CA GLU A 228 8.55 16.40 26.21
C GLU A 228 9.71 16.81 25.29
N GLU A 229 9.55 17.91 24.55
CA GLU A 229 10.51 18.42 23.58
C GLU A 229 11.66 19.17 24.29
N ARG A 230 12.43 18.40 25.05
CA ARG A 230 13.65 18.81 25.76
C ARG A 230 14.79 17.86 25.44
N ARG A 231 16.01 18.39 25.38
CA ARG A 231 17.20 17.61 25.00
C ARG A 231 17.38 16.39 25.90
N ASP A 232 17.42 16.60 27.21
CA ASP A 232 17.67 15.55 28.21
C ASP A 232 16.61 14.43 28.18
N THR A 233 15.33 14.79 27.98
CA THR A 233 14.23 13.82 27.93
C THR A 233 14.28 12.98 26.65
N VAL A 234 14.62 13.59 25.52
CA VAL A 234 14.79 12.88 24.24
C VAL A 234 16.02 11.99 24.28
N ALA A 235 17.15 12.48 24.78
CA ALA A 235 18.38 11.69 24.98
C ALA A 235 18.11 10.45 25.85
N ALA A 236 17.47 10.63 27.01
CA ALA A 236 17.10 9.52 27.89
C ALA A 236 16.14 8.52 27.22
N ALA A 237 15.21 8.98 26.39
CA ALA A 237 14.31 8.11 25.64
C ALA A 237 15.06 7.28 24.59
N LEU A 238 16.01 7.88 23.87
CA LEU A 238 16.87 7.18 22.90
C LEU A 238 17.68 6.07 23.60
N GLU A 239 18.34 6.37 24.72
CA GLU A 239 19.12 5.40 25.50
C GLU A 239 18.24 4.29 26.10
N THR A 240 17.05 4.62 26.59
CA THR A 240 16.13 3.63 27.21
C THR A 240 15.69 2.55 26.21
N HIS A 241 15.64 2.90 24.92
CA HIS A 241 15.11 2.05 23.87
C HIS A 241 16.16 1.43 22.95
N MET A 242 17.42 1.89 22.99
CA MET A 242 18.53 1.27 22.27
C MET A 242 18.69 -0.22 22.62
N GLY A 243 19.09 -1.04 21.65
CA GLY A 243 19.33 -2.49 21.82
C GLY A 243 18.09 -3.35 22.02
N ARG A 244 16.90 -2.74 22.13
CA ARG A 244 15.62 -3.46 22.32
C ARG A 244 14.70 -3.37 21.10
N CYS A 245 15.22 -2.83 20.00
CA CYS A 245 14.58 -2.73 18.70
C CYS A 245 15.65 -2.74 17.61
N ASP A 246 15.23 -2.99 16.39
CA ASP A 246 16.10 -3.06 15.21
C ASP A 246 16.08 -1.74 14.42
N LEU A 247 15.11 -0.86 14.71
CA LEU A 247 15.09 0.53 14.27
C LEU A 247 14.27 1.36 15.27
N LEU A 248 14.80 2.51 15.66
CA LEU A 248 14.11 3.50 16.47
C LEU A 248 13.62 4.64 15.58
N VAL A 249 12.33 4.90 15.57
CA VAL A 249 11.72 5.98 14.79
C VAL A 249 11.24 7.07 15.75
N VAL A 250 11.61 8.30 15.45
CA VAL A 250 11.26 9.47 16.25
C VAL A 250 10.43 10.42 15.40
N CYS A 251 9.22 10.74 15.83
CA CYS A 251 8.36 11.70 15.13
C CYS A 251 8.57 13.09 15.75
N ALA A 252 9.26 13.97 15.04
CA ALA A 252 9.65 15.29 15.50
C ALA A 252 8.95 16.42 14.71
N GLY A 253 8.74 17.56 15.36
CA GLY A 253 8.35 18.79 14.68
C GLY A 253 9.40 19.24 13.66
N HIS A 254 8.97 20.01 12.65
CA HIS A 254 9.90 20.61 11.69
C HIS A 254 10.85 21.60 12.37
N ASP A 255 12.03 21.82 11.79
CA ASP A 255 13.10 22.70 12.24
C ASP A 255 13.55 22.49 13.69
N ARG A 256 12.82 23.06 14.66
CA ARG A 256 13.12 23.00 16.09
C ARG A 256 13.17 21.56 16.60
N GLY A 257 12.15 20.76 16.29
CA GLY A 257 12.08 19.37 16.76
C GLY A 257 13.19 18.51 16.19
N THR A 258 13.48 18.66 14.89
CA THR A 258 14.57 17.94 14.23
C THR A 258 15.95 18.43 14.66
N THR A 259 16.12 19.71 15.01
CA THR A 259 17.36 20.22 15.62
C THR A 259 17.58 19.58 16.97
N LEU A 260 16.56 19.60 17.83
CA LEU A 260 16.63 19.04 19.16
C LEU A 260 16.90 17.53 19.13
N LEU A 261 16.27 16.81 18.20
CA LEU A 261 16.56 15.39 17.99
C LEU A 261 18.01 15.17 17.54
N ALA A 262 18.51 15.95 16.59
CA ALA A 262 19.91 15.83 16.14
C ALA A 262 20.90 16.10 17.29
N ASP A 263 20.65 17.12 18.12
CA ASP A 263 21.49 17.48 19.26
C ASP A 263 21.45 16.41 20.37
N ALA A 264 20.27 15.85 20.64
CA ALA A 264 20.11 14.75 21.59
C ALA A 264 20.76 13.47 21.07
N LEU A 265 20.63 13.18 19.77
CA LEU A 265 21.25 12.02 19.13
C LEU A 265 22.78 12.12 19.12
N ALA A 266 23.33 13.30 18.86
CA ALA A 266 24.77 13.55 18.93
C ALA A 266 25.34 13.48 20.36
N GLU A 267 24.50 13.60 21.39
CA GLU A 267 24.91 13.47 22.79
C GLU A 267 25.08 12.01 23.23
N VAL A 268 24.10 11.16 22.89
CA VAL A 268 24.05 9.76 23.34
C VAL A 268 24.53 8.76 22.28
N GLY A 269 24.85 9.25 21.09
CA GLY A 269 25.25 8.44 19.95
C GLY A 269 25.84 9.31 18.85
N GLU A 270 25.34 9.16 17.64
CA GLU A 270 25.87 9.82 16.47
C GLU A 270 24.77 10.25 15.51
N CYS A 271 24.82 11.50 15.07
CA CYS A 271 23.94 12.05 14.05
C CYS A 271 24.70 12.08 12.71
N THR A 272 24.42 11.13 11.83
CA THR A 272 25.12 10.95 10.55
C THR A 272 24.61 11.90 9.47
N LEU A 273 23.31 12.24 9.52
CA LEU A 273 22.69 13.10 8.52
C LEU A 273 21.54 13.89 9.15
N ARG A 274 21.45 15.16 8.78
CA ARG A 274 20.32 16.02 9.12
C ARG A 274 19.93 16.83 7.89
N GLY A 275 18.80 16.48 7.34
CA GLY A 275 18.20 17.14 6.18
C GLY A 275 18.62 16.51 4.87
N VAL A 276 17.68 16.51 3.94
CA VAL A 276 17.81 15.96 2.58
C VAL A 276 17.07 16.91 1.66
N ALA A 277 17.57 17.15 0.45
CA ALA A 277 16.97 18.02 -0.55
C ALA A 277 15.71 17.38 -1.20
N ILE A 278 14.73 16.97 -0.39
CA ILE A 278 13.45 16.42 -0.83
C ILE A 278 12.26 17.23 -0.34
N ARG A 279 11.20 17.26 -1.15
CA ARG A 279 9.94 17.95 -0.84
C ARG A 279 8.74 17.03 -1.09
N PRO A 280 7.86 16.81 -0.10
CA PRO A 280 8.01 17.18 1.31
C PRO A 280 9.00 16.27 2.04
N GLY A 281 9.53 16.73 3.19
CA GLY A 281 10.32 15.86 4.08
C GLY A 281 11.80 16.19 4.16
N ASN A 282 12.18 17.43 3.87
CA ASN A 282 13.57 17.89 3.94
C ASN A 282 14.22 17.83 5.33
N SER A 283 13.46 17.51 6.39
CA SER A 283 13.95 17.52 7.78
C SER A 283 14.14 16.11 8.36
N VAL A 284 14.57 15.14 7.53
CA VAL A 284 14.93 13.80 8.02
C VAL A 284 16.20 13.88 8.87
N VAL A 285 16.24 13.12 9.97
CA VAL A 285 17.45 12.94 10.79
C VAL A 285 17.82 11.46 10.78
N LEU A 286 19.06 11.12 10.47
CA LEU A 286 19.57 9.75 10.50
C LEU A 286 20.75 9.68 11.46
N GLY A 287 20.86 8.56 12.16
CA GLY A 287 22.02 8.26 12.96
C GLY A 287 21.87 7.01 13.78
N PHE A 288 22.64 6.90 14.86
CA PHE A 288 22.77 5.67 15.63
C PHE A 288 22.94 5.95 17.11
N VAL A 289 22.40 5.05 17.94
CA VAL A 289 22.74 4.96 19.37
C VAL A 289 23.24 3.55 19.62
N GLY A 290 24.55 3.43 19.86
CA GLY A 290 25.26 2.15 19.72
C GLY A 290 25.09 1.58 18.31
N GLU A 291 24.60 0.34 18.18
CA GLU A 291 24.28 -0.30 16.90
C GLU A 291 22.85 -0.05 16.42
N THR A 292 22.01 0.62 17.22
CA THR A 292 20.58 0.80 16.90
C THR A 292 20.42 2.02 15.98
N PRO A 293 19.93 1.85 14.73
CA PRO A 293 19.65 2.98 13.86
C PRO A 293 18.50 3.82 14.41
N VAL A 294 18.61 5.14 14.25
CA VAL A 294 17.62 6.14 14.65
C VAL A 294 17.20 6.91 13.41
N LEU A 295 15.89 6.95 13.17
CA LEU A 295 15.25 7.66 12.07
C LEU A 295 14.32 8.74 12.63
N GLY A 296 14.73 9.99 12.53
CA GLY A 296 13.91 11.17 12.80
C GLY A 296 13.06 11.55 11.59
N LEU A 297 11.74 11.52 11.77
CA LEU A 297 10.75 11.86 10.75
C LEU A 297 9.90 13.05 11.17
N SER A 298 9.29 13.69 10.19
CA SER A 298 8.31 14.75 10.44
C SER A 298 7.11 14.22 11.24
N SER A 299 6.49 15.07 12.04
CA SER A 299 5.21 14.83 12.69
C SER A 299 4.00 14.98 11.75
N HIS A 300 4.21 15.21 10.44
CA HIS A 300 3.17 15.22 9.42
C HIS A 300 3.18 13.95 8.55
N LEU A 301 1.99 13.43 8.19
CA LEU A 301 1.84 12.14 7.49
C LEU A 301 2.63 12.00 6.19
N VAL A 302 2.55 12.97 5.29
CA VAL A 302 3.15 12.86 3.94
C VAL A 302 4.68 12.76 4.01
N PRO A 303 5.40 13.71 4.64
CA PRO A 303 6.85 13.57 4.82
C PRO A 303 7.25 12.40 5.72
N ALA A 304 6.44 12.02 6.71
CA ALA A 304 6.72 10.84 7.55
C ALA A 304 6.63 9.54 6.74
N TYR A 305 5.58 9.38 5.93
CA TYR A 305 5.43 8.26 5.01
C TYR A 305 6.62 8.17 4.06
N LEU A 306 6.93 9.28 3.38
CA LEU A 306 8.02 9.32 2.42
C LEU A 306 9.36 9.00 3.07
N GLY A 307 9.68 9.62 4.21
CA GLY A 307 10.92 9.36 4.93
C GLY A 307 11.01 7.94 5.49
N PHE A 308 9.90 7.37 5.98
CA PHE A 308 9.86 5.96 6.36
C PHE A 308 10.10 5.06 5.15
N CYS A 309 9.53 5.39 3.99
CA CYS A 309 9.69 4.60 2.79
C CYS A 309 11.12 4.66 2.22
N LEU A 310 11.72 5.86 2.20
CA LEU A 310 13.05 6.12 1.67
C LEU A 310 14.17 5.63 2.61
N PHE A 311 14.00 5.74 3.94
CA PHE A 311 15.09 5.48 4.89
C PHE A 311 14.77 4.37 5.90
N GLY A 312 13.53 4.30 6.37
CA GLY A 312 13.09 3.27 7.33
C GLY A 312 13.03 1.88 6.71
N LEU A 313 12.39 1.75 5.55
CA LEU A 313 12.30 0.45 4.87
C LEU A 313 13.68 -0.08 4.46
N PRO A 314 14.60 0.70 3.85
CA PRO A 314 15.95 0.21 3.60
C PRO A 314 16.69 -0.22 4.86
N ALA A 315 16.52 0.51 5.98
CA ALA A 315 17.09 0.10 7.26
C ALA A 315 16.53 -1.25 7.75
N ILE A 316 15.25 -1.53 7.51
CA ILE A 316 14.69 -2.85 7.83
C ILE A 316 15.15 -3.92 6.85
N ARG A 317 15.25 -3.60 5.56
CA ARG A 317 15.73 -4.55 4.56
C ARG A 317 17.18 -4.96 4.79
N SER A 318 18.02 -4.07 5.30
CA SER A 318 19.43 -4.39 5.61
C SER A 318 19.60 -5.51 6.65
N LEU A 319 18.53 -5.88 7.37
CA LEU A 319 18.51 -6.98 8.34
C LEU A 319 18.41 -8.38 7.71
N SER A 320 17.94 -8.49 6.46
CA SER A 320 17.73 -9.79 5.80
C SER A 320 17.85 -9.70 4.29
N LYS A 321 18.74 -10.52 3.72
CA LYS A 321 18.93 -10.64 2.26
C LYS A 321 17.71 -11.19 1.54
N ALA A 322 16.95 -12.06 2.19
CA ALA A 322 15.70 -12.58 1.67
C ALA A 322 14.65 -11.48 1.57
N ARG A 323 14.53 -10.68 2.63
CA ARG A 323 13.67 -9.51 2.68
C ARG A 323 14.10 -8.43 1.68
N LEU A 324 15.38 -8.32 1.31
CA LEU A 324 15.83 -7.48 0.19
C LEU A 324 15.28 -7.93 -1.18
N ARG A 325 15.08 -9.24 -1.40
CA ARG A 325 14.68 -9.80 -2.71
C ARG A 325 13.18 -9.73 -2.96
N GLU A 326 12.37 -10.04 -1.96
CA GLU A 326 10.90 -10.05 -2.10
C GLU A 326 10.28 -8.67 -1.98
N TYR A 327 10.96 -7.75 -1.30
CA TYR A 327 10.41 -6.43 -1.04
C TYR A 327 10.35 -5.60 -2.33
N ARG A 328 9.17 -5.55 -2.94
CA ARG A 328 8.88 -4.80 -4.17
C ARG A 328 8.85 -3.27 -3.98
N GLY A 329 9.15 -2.78 -2.79
CA GLY A 329 8.92 -1.38 -2.45
C GLY A 329 7.43 -1.12 -2.20
N PRO A 330 7.03 -0.10 -1.43
CA PRO A 330 5.98 0.76 -1.98
C PRO A 330 6.50 1.25 -3.33
N TRP A 331 5.63 1.49 -4.31
CA TRP A 331 5.97 2.05 -5.63
C TRP A 331 6.30 1.04 -6.73
N ARG A 332 5.34 0.16 -7.02
CA ARG A 332 5.20 -0.27 -8.41
C ARG A 332 5.12 0.96 -9.31
N LYS A 333 5.88 0.94 -10.39
CA LYS A 333 5.91 2.01 -11.38
C LYS A 333 4.74 1.84 -12.32
N GLN A 334 3.95 2.89 -12.50
CA GLN A 334 2.86 2.97 -13.46
C GLN A 334 3.08 4.18 -14.34
N THR A 335 3.21 3.96 -15.65
CA THR A 335 3.25 5.05 -16.62
C THR A 335 1.86 5.68 -16.74
N ALA A 336 1.79 7.01 -16.70
CA ALA A 336 0.55 7.76 -16.90
C ALA A 336 0.84 9.09 -17.61
N LYS A 337 -0.17 9.63 -18.27
CA LYS A 337 -0.13 10.96 -18.89
C LYS A 337 -0.62 12.01 -17.89
N LEU A 338 0.16 13.07 -17.70
CA LEU A 338 -0.19 14.14 -16.77
C LEU A 338 -1.24 15.08 -17.37
N ALA A 339 -2.42 15.18 -16.76
CA ALA A 339 -3.53 15.98 -17.31
C ALA A 339 -3.23 17.49 -17.34
N LEU A 340 -2.57 17.98 -16.28
CA LEU A 340 -2.20 19.37 -16.08
C LEU A 340 -0.73 19.44 -15.72
N GLY A 341 0.00 20.38 -16.32
CA GLY A 341 1.40 20.61 -15.96
C GLY A 341 1.55 20.98 -14.48
N CYS A 342 2.72 20.70 -13.92
CA CYS A 342 3.05 21.07 -12.56
C CYS A 342 4.44 21.70 -12.49
N ASP A 343 4.54 22.74 -11.67
CA ASP A 343 5.80 23.42 -11.39
C ASP A 343 6.45 22.82 -10.14
N SER A 344 7.77 22.89 -10.08
CA SER A 344 8.58 22.45 -8.95
C SER A 344 9.69 23.46 -8.67
N ALA A 345 10.09 23.59 -7.40
CA ALA A 345 11.20 24.45 -7.01
C ALA A 345 12.54 23.82 -7.42
N GLU A 346 13.41 24.63 -8.02
CA GLU A 346 14.77 24.26 -8.41
C GLU A 346 15.61 23.81 -7.20
N GLY A 347 16.47 22.81 -7.41
CA GLY A 347 17.45 22.37 -6.42
C GLY A 347 16.91 21.38 -5.38
N VAL A 348 15.62 21.04 -5.40
CA VAL A 348 15.04 20.03 -4.52
C VAL A 348 14.23 19.01 -5.30
N GLU A 349 14.37 17.75 -4.93
CA GLU A 349 13.61 16.67 -5.54
C GLU A 349 12.20 16.60 -4.93
N GLU A 350 11.17 16.66 -5.76
CA GLU A 350 9.78 16.70 -5.28
C GLU A 350 9.02 15.41 -5.51
N PHE A 351 8.30 14.96 -4.48
CA PHE A 351 7.36 13.85 -4.55
C PHE A 351 5.93 14.40 -4.55
N LEU A 352 5.37 14.55 -5.75
CA LEU A 352 4.04 15.11 -5.96
C LEU A 352 2.99 14.00 -5.97
N ARG A 353 2.05 14.05 -5.04
CA ARG A 353 0.95 13.08 -4.95
C ARG A 353 0.03 13.22 -6.16
N VAL A 354 -0.41 12.08 -6.70
CA VAL A 354 -1.33 12.03 -7.83
C VAL A 354 -2.50 11.09 -7.59
N LYS A 355 -3.63 11.43 -8.21
CA LYS A 355 -4.74 10.52 -8.47
C LYS A 355 -4.64 10.02 -9.89
N MET A 356 -5.04 8.78 -10.12
CA MET A 356 -4.98 8.16 -11.44
C MET A 356 -6.31 7.56 -11.84
N GLY A 357 -6.55 7.44 -13.15
CA GLY A 357 -7.64 6.67 -13.71
C GLY A 357 -7.45 6.38 -15.20
N MET A 358 -8.11 5.34 -15.69
CA MET A 358 -8.05 4.96 -17.10
C MET A 358 -9.15 5.69 -17.87
N VAL A 359 -8.80 6.63 -18.74
CA VAL A 359 -9.73 7.37 -19.60
C VAL A 359 -9.43 6.99 -21.05
N ASP A 360 -10.41 6.48 -21.78
CA ASP A 360 -10.27 6.05 -23.19
C ASP A 360 -9.04 5.15 -23.45
N SER A 361 -8.81 4.18 -22.56
CA SER A 361 -7.65 3.27 -22.60
C SER A 361 -6.28 3.92 -22.34
N GLN A 362 -6.26 5.16 -21.86
CA GLN A 362 -5.05 5.86 -21.42
C GLN A 362 -5.07 6.08 -19.90
N ALA A 363 -3.97 5.72 -19.22
CA ALA A 363 -3.78 6.07 -17.82
C ALA A 363 -3.51 7.58 -17.69
N ILE A 364 -4.40 8.29 -17.02
CA ILE A 364 -4.26 9.73 -16.74
C ILE A 364 -3.91 9.92 -15.28
N ALA A 365 -2.93 10.79 -15.01
CA ALA A 365 -2.54 11.24 -13.69
C ALA A 365 -2.88 12.72 -13.49
N VAL A 366 -3.37 13.06 -12.31
CA VAL A 366 -3.64 14.45 -11.91
C VAL A 366 -2.96 14.74 -10.59
N ALA A 367 -2.11 15.76 -10.58
CA ALA A 367 -1.45 16.24 -9.37
C ALA A 367 -2.47 16.78 -8.36
N GLU A 368 -2.30 16.39 -7.09
CA GLU A 368 -3.09 16.96 -6.02
C GLU A 368 -2.63 18.38 -5.70
N SER A 369 -3.49 19.35 -5.98
CA SER A 369 -3.32 20.74 -5.55
C SER A 369 -3.59 20.85 -4.04
N GLY A 370 -2.54 20.80 -3.22
CA GLY A 370 -2.68 20.94 -1.77
C GLY A 370 -1.33 20.99 -1.03
N GLY A 371 -1.25 21.86 -0.02
CA GLY A 371 -0.05 22.02 0.80
C GLY A 371 0.45 20.69 1.39
N HIS A 372 1.75 20.63 1.65
CA HIS A 372 2.49 19.44 2.08
C HIS A 372 1.94 18.76 3.36
N GLY A 373 1.13 19.46 4.17
CA GLY A 373 0.53 18.96 5.42
C GLY A 373 -0.93 18.47 5.34
N THR A 374 -1.52 18.36 4.15
CA THR A 374 -2.93 17.94 4.01
C THR A 374 -3.10 16.43 4.26
N LEU A 375 -3.64 16.05 5.42
CA LEU A 375 -3.81 14.63 5.83
C LEU A 375 -4.52 13.77 4.77
N MET A 376 -5.60 14.30 4.20
CA MET A 376 -6.42 13.56 3.22
C MET A 376 -5.75 13.40 1.86
N SER A 377 -4.70 14.16 1.54
CA SER A 377 -4.04 14.08 0.23
C SER A 377 -3.38 12.71 0.02
N LEU A 378 -2.68 12.19 1.04
CA LEU A 378 -2.05 10.87 0.95
C LEU A 378 -3.09 9.76 0.91
N ALA A 379 -4.13 9.84 1.75
CA ALA A 379 -5.21 8.86 1.79
C ALA A 379 -6.00 8.78 0.48
N LYS A 380 -6.18 9.92 -0.20
CA LYS A 380 -6.88 10.01 -1.48
C LYS A 380 -5.99 9.71 -2.69
N ALA A 381 -4.66 9.82 -2.56
CA ALA A 381 -3.73 9.55 -3.65
C ALA A 381 -3.66 8.07 -4.03
N ASP A 382 -3.31 7.83 -5.29
CA ASP A 382 -2.99 6.51 -5.84
C ASP A 382 -1.48 6.32 -5.99
N GLY A 383 -0.74 7.42 -6.14
CA GLY A 383 0.70 7.39 -6.34
C GLY A 383 1.37 8.72 -6.06
N MET A 384 2.68 8.77 -6.31
CA MET A 384 3.48 9.99 -6.31
C MET A 384 4.34 10.05 -7.58
N ILE A 385 4.53 11.22 -8.17
CA ILE A 385 5.53 11.46 -9.21
C ILE A 385 6.79 11.97 -8.53
N ARG A 386 7.95 11.42 -8.90
CA ARG A 386 9.28 11.91 -8.49
C ARG A 386 9.74 12.93 -9.55
N ILE A 387 9.83 14.21 -9.16
CA ILE A 387 10.32 15.31 -9.98
C ILE A 387 11.79 15.54 -9.61
N PRO A 388 12.74 15.29 -10.51
CA PRO A 388 14.17 15.49 -10.24
C PRO A 388 14.48 16.94 -9.88
N SER A 389 15.53 17.16 -9.08
CA SER A 389 15.93 18.49 -8.59
C SER A 389 16.35 19.48 -9.69
N ASN A 390 16.66 18.99 -10.89
CA ASN A 390 17.01 19.78 -12.07
C ASN A 390 15.82 20.07 -13.00
N VAL A 391 14.59 19.78 -12.56
CA VAL A 391 13.35 20.02 -13.32
C VAL A 391 12.47 21.00 -12.55
N ASP A 392 12.23 22.17 -13.13
CA ASP A 392 11.41 23.23 -12.55
C ASP A 392 9.94 23.20 -12.99
N SER A 393 9.64 22.45 -14.06
CA SER A 393 8.29 22.30 -14.57
C SER A 393 8.15 21.02 -15.40
N ILE A 394 7.03 20.33 -15.22
CA ILE A 394 6.61 19.23 -16.09
C ILE A 394 5.45 19.75 -16.94
N PRO A 395 5.61 19.83 -18.27
CA PRO A 395 4.54 20.28 -19.16
C PRO A 395 3.29 19.40 -19.03
N ARG A 396 2.12 19.99 -19.27
CA ARG A 396 0.88 19.21 -19.47
C ARG A 396 1.09 18.19 -20.59
N ASP A 397 0.33 17.09 -20.54
CA ASP A 397 0.38 15.98 -21.50
C ASP A 397 1.68 15.15 -21.48
N SER A 398 2.64 15.47 -20.61
CA SER A 398 3.87 14.68 -20.45
C SER A 398 3.57 13.28 -19.92
N GLU A 399 4.31 12.30 -20.40
CA GLU A 399 4.33 10.96 -19.82
C GLU A 399 5.21 10.97 -18.56
N VAL A 400 4.68 10.44 -17.46
CA VAL A 400 5.33 10.43 -16.15
C VAL A 400 5.27 9.04 -15.55
N GLU A 401 6.31 8.70 -14.80
CA GLU A 401 6.34 7.48 -13.98
C GLU A 401 5.73 7.76 -12.61
N VAL A 402 4.64 7.07 -12.31
CA VAL A 402 3.95 7.17 -11.01
C VAL A 402 4.40 6.03 -10.11
N LEU A 403 4.88 6.42 -8.93
CA LEU A 403 5.20 5.55 -7.80
C LEU A 403 3.92 5.20 -7.05
N CYS A 404 3.32 4.04 -7.33
CA CYS A 404 2.05 3.62 -6.75
C CYS A 404 2.12 3.42 -5.22
N LEU A 405 1.16 3.98 -4.49
CA LEU A 405 1.04 3.84 -3.03
C LEU A 405 0.39 2.53 -2.59
N ARG A 406 -0.18 1.77 -3.52
CA ARG A 406 -0.89 0.51 -3.26
C ARG A 406 -0.47 -0.55 -4.27
N GLU A 407 -0.49 -1.80 -3.85
CA GLU A 407 -0.36 -2.92 -4.77
C GLU A 407 -1.67 -3.18 -5.52
N GLY A 408 -1.58 -3.63 -6.77
CA GLY A 408 -2.74 -4.07 -7.55
C GLY A 408 -3.76 -2.99 -7.91
N ILE A 409 -3.34 -1.72 -8.03
CA ILE A 409 -4.23 -0.63 -8.44
C ILE A 409 -4.89 -0.97 -9.79
N ASN A 410 -6.22 -1.04 -9.81
CA ASN A 410 -7.00 -1.21 -11.02
C ASN A 410 -7.55 0.14 -11.51
N LEU A 411 -6.82 0.75 -12.45
CA LEU A 411 -7.18 2.07 -12.99
C LEU A 411 -8.48 2.06 -13.81
N THR A 412 -8.95 0.92 -14.32
CA THR A 412 -10.21 0.88 -15.09
C THR A 412 -11.43 1.11 -14.21
N GLY A 413 -11.32 0.86 -12.90
CA GLY A 413 -12.35 1.18 -11.93
C GLY A 413 -12.32 2.63 -11.43
N HIS A 414 -11.32 3.42 -11.82
CA HIS A 414 -11.15 4.77 -11.28
C HIS A 414 -11.84 5.82 -12.14
N LEU A 415 -12.92 6.42 -11.62
CA LEU A 415 -13.60 7.55 -12.24
C LEU A 415 -12.92 8.86 -11.84
N LEU A 416 -12.33 9.53 -12.81
CA LEU A 416 -11.74 10.87 -12.67
C LEU A 416 -12.76 11.96 -12.99
N ILE A 417 -13.10 12.79 -11.99
CA ILE A 417 -13.87 14.02 -12.17
C ILE A 417 -12.99 15.23 -11.84
N LEU A 418 -12.81 16.14 -12.79
CA LEU A 418 -11.96 17.32 -12.63
C LEU A 418 -12.81 18.60 -12.61
N GLY A 419 -12.48 19.53 -11.72
CA GLY A 419 -13.11 20.86 -11.74
C GLY A 419 -13.26 21.49 -10.37
N THR A 420 -14.44 21.99 -10.06
CA THR A 420 -14.73 22.56 -8.72
C THR A 420 -14.95 21.47 -7.68
N HIS A 421 -14.32 21.60 -6.51
CA HIS A 421 -14.57 20.70 -5.38
C HIS A 421 -16.00 20.83 -4.85
N ASP A 422 -16.60 19.70 -4.48
CA ASP A 422 -17.94 19.65 -3.90
C ASP A 422 -18.12 18.53 -2.88
N ILE A 423 -18.82 18.81 -1.77
CA ILE A 423 -19.16 17.80 -0.75
C ILE A 423 -20.10 16.71 -1.30
N SER A 424 -20.91 17.03 -2.31
CA SER A 424 -21.78 16.04 -2.96
C SER A 424 -20.99 14.90 -3.60
N TYR A 425 -19.76 15.13 -4.06
CA TYR A 425 -18.91 14.05 -4.57
C TYR A 425 -18.39 13.14 -3.46
N ASP A 426 -18.19 13.66 -2.25
CA ASP A 426 -17.83 12.81 -1.10
C ASP A 426 -19.01 11.90 -0.71
N LEU A 427 -20.26 12.39 -0.77
CA LEU A 427 -21.47 11.57 -0.57
C LEU A 427 -21.68 10.57 -1.72
N LEU A 428 -21.49 11.00 -2.97
CA LEU A 428 -21.60 10.13 -4.14
C LEU A 428 -20.56 9.00 -4.09
N ARG A 429 -19.35 9.27 -3.61
CA ARG A 429 -18.32 8.26 -3.45
C ARG A 429 -18.77 7.13 -2.52
N ASP A 430 -19.50 7.46 -1.45
CA ASP A 430 -20.03 6.47 -0.50
C ASP A 430 -21.05 5.56 -1.18
N HIS A 431 -22.04 6.15 -1.86
CA HIS A 431 -23.06 5.39 -2.61
C HIS A 431 -22.47 4.56 -3.76
N LEU A 432 -21.45 5.08 -4.46
CA LEU A 432 -20.76 4.34 -5.50
C LEU A 432 -19.99 3.16 -4.91
N HIS A 433 -19.32 3.33 -3.77
CA HIS A 433 -18.59 2.26 -3.14
C HIS A 433 -19.50 1.11 -2.67
N GLU A 434 -20.67 1.45 -2.11
CA GLU A 434 -21.67 0.45 -1.70
C GLU A 434 -22.21 -0.37 -2.88
N ARG A 435 -22.53 0.28 -3.99
CA ARG A 435 -23.18 -0.36 -5.14
C ARG A 435 -22.20 -0.96 -6.16
N TYR A 436 -21.01 -0.38 -6.27
CA TYR A 436 -19.96 -0.72 -7.21
C TYR A 436 -18.59 -0.70 -6.51
N PRO A 437 -18.25 -1.70 -5.69
CA PRO A 437 -17.01 -1.71 -4.89
C PRO A 437 -15.72 -1.59 -5.70
N GLN A 438 -15.76 -2.00 -6.96
CA GLN A 438 -14.67 -1.88 -7.92
C GLN A 438 -14.48 -0.44 -8.45
N VAL A 439 -15.48 0.43 -8.28
CA VAL A 439 -15.46 1.80 -8.75
C VAL A 439 -14.94 2.71 -7.65
N ARG A 440 -13.95 3.53 -7.99
CA ARG A 440 -13.41 4.56 -7.11
C ARG A 440 -13.57 5.93 -7.75
N LEU A 441 -14.31 6.80 -7.07
CA LEU A 441 -14.48 8.18 -7.50
C LEU A 441 -13.35 9.06 -6.98
N HIS A 442 -12.61 9.63 -7.92
CA HIS A 442 -11.55 10.59 -7.69
C HIS A 442 -11.96 11.97 -8.18
N THR A 443 -11.82 12.97 -7.31
CA THR A 443 -12.06 14.36 -7.64
C THR A 443 -10.79 15.19 -7.51
N ALA A 444 -10.51 16.06 -8.47
CA ALA A 444 -9.40 17.02 -8.37
C ALA A 444 -9.91 18.47 -8.54
N ALA A 445 -9.51 19.33 -7.61
CA ALA A 445 -9.99 20.69 -7.50
C ALA A 445 -9.19 21.66 -8.40
N VAL A 446 -9.32 21.51 -9.72
CA VAL A 446 -8.54 22.26 -10.73
C VAL A 446 -9.24 23.53 -11.22
N GLY A 447 -10.46 23.79 -10.74
CA GLY A 447 -11.31 24.90 -11.19
C GLY A 447 -12.22 24.50 -12.35
N GLY A 448 -13.43 25.09 -12.41
CA GLY A 448 -14.48 24.62 -13.31
C GLY A 448 -14.13 24.71 -14.80
N ARG A 449 -13.47 25.80 -15.22
CA ARG A 449 -13.07 26.00 -16.62
C ARG A 449 -11.99 25.01 -17.05
N THR A 450 -10.99 24.80 -16.20
CA THR A 450 -9.94 23.79 -16.41
C THR A 450 -10.51 22.38 -16.45
N GLY A 451 -11.49 22.07 -15.59
CA GLY A 451 -12.18 20.78 -15.61
C GLY A 451 -12.89 20.50 -16.93
N LEU A 452 -13.60 21.51 -17.47
CA LEU A 452 -14.24 21.40 -18.78
C LEU A 452 -13.24 21.24 -19.93
N ASP A 453 -12.11 21.97 -19.93
CA ASP A 453 -11.03 21.80 -20.91
C ASP A 453 -10.45 20.37 -20.89
N CYS A 454 -10.20 19.82 -19.69
CA CYS A 454 -9.74 18.44 -19.56
C CYS A 454 -10.75 17.43 -20.10
N LEU A 455 -12.05 17.67 -19.93
CA LEU A 455 -13.10 16.79 -20.46
C LEU A 455 -13.14 16.83 -21.99
N VAL A 456 -13.10 18.02 -22.59
CA VAL A 456 -13.01 18.19 -24.06
C VAL A 456 -11.82 17.42 -24.65
N ARG A 457 -10.71 17.36 -23.91
CA ARG A 457 -9.47 16.71 -24.33
C ARG A 457 -9.38 15.22 -24.00
N GLY A 458 -10.44 14.61 -23.45
CA GLY A 458 -10.44 13.18 -23.08
C GLY A 458 -9.50 12.85 -21.91
N LEU A 459 -9.27 13.79 -20.98
CA LEU A 459 -8.37 13.59 -19.83
C LEU A 459 -9.11 13.25 -18.54
N CYS A 460 -10.45 13.23 -18.55
CA CYS A 460 -11.26 12.82 -17.41
C CYS A 460 -12.63 12.29 -17.86
N HIS A 461 -13.29 11.55 -16.97
CA HIS A 461 -14.61 10.98 -17.23
C HIS A 461 -15.75 11.98 -17.04
N GLY A 462 -15.50 13.04 -16.29
CA GLY A 462 -16.48 14.09 -16.05
C GLY A 462 -15.85 15.38 -15.55
N ALA A 463 -16.57 16.48 -15.71
CA ALA A 463 -16.16 17.79 -15.25
C ALA A 463 -17.14 18.36 -14.24
N ALA A 464 -16.60 18.94 -13.16
CA ALA A 464 -17.37 19.65 -12.16
C ALA A 464 -17.31 21.16 -12.44
N ALA A 465 -18.45 21.79 -12.73
CA ALA A 465 -18.50 23.22 -13.06
C ALA A 465 -19.48 23.98 -12.18
N HIS A 466 -18.99 25.08 -11.59
CA HIS A 466 -19.77 26.16 -10.99
C HIS A 466 -19.30 27.49 -11.57
N LEU A 467 -19.63 27.75 -12.83
CA LEU A 467 -19.22 28.92 -13.57
C LEU A 467 -20.43 29.83 -13.77
N PHE A 468 -20.35 31.04 -13.23
CA PHE A 468 -21.39 32.07 -13.39
C PHE A 468 -21.04 32.94 -14.60
N ASP A 469 -21.98 33.10 -15.52
CA ASP A 469 -21.83 34.01 -16.64
C ASP A 469 -22.61 35.30 -16.36
N GLU A 470 -21.88 36.41 -16.22
CA GLU A 470 -22.48 37.72 -15.91
C GLU A 470 -23.32 38.27 -17.07
N SER A 471 -23.07 37.84 -18.30
CA SER A 471 -23.75 38.37 -19.49
C SER A 471 -25.16 37.82 -19.67
N THR A 472 -25.37 36.56 -19.33
CA THR A 472 -26.65 35.85 -19.41
C THR A 472 -27.34 35.75 -18.05
N GLY A 473 -26.60 35.87 -16.95
CA GLY A 473 -27.09 35.61 -15.60
C GLY A 473 -27.29 34.11 -15.31
N GLU A 474 -26.82 33.23 -16.19
CA GLU A 474 -26.95 31.78 -16.06
C GLU A 474 -25.67 31.12 -15.54
N TYR A 475 -25.82 29.89 -15.01
CA TYR A 475 -24.71 29.05 -14.59
C TYR A 475 -24.41 27.96 -15.62
N ASN A 476 -23.13 27.70 -15.85
CA ASN A 476 -22.55 26.57 -16.58
C ASN A 476 -22.91 26.48 -18.08
N VAL A 477 -24.19 26.53 -18.45
CA VAL A 477 -24.69 26.30 -19.82
C VAL A 477 -24.02 27.21 -20.86
N PRO A 478 -23.85 28.54 -20.64
CA PRO A 478 -23.19 29.40 -21.62
C PRO A 478 -21.74 28.97 -21.91
N PHE A 479 -21.01 28.48 -20.90
CA PHE A 479 -19.65 28.00 -21.08
C PHE A 479 -19.61 26.71 -21.91
N LEU A 480 -20.58 25.80 -21.72
CA LEU A 480 -20.66 24.54 -22.46
C LEU A 480 -20.97 24.77 -23.94
N GLN A 481 -21.83 25.74 -24.24
CA GLN A 481 -22.19 26.11 -25.62
C GLN A 481 -21.03 26.75 -26.40
N SER A 482 -20.07 27.35 -25.68
CA SER A 482 -18.88 27.96 -26.29
C SER A 482 -17.77 26.95 -26.65
N MET A 483 -17.91 25.69 -26.24
CA MET A 483 -16.88 24.65 -26.39
C MET A 483 -17.16 23.73 -27.57
N GLU A 484 -16.08 23.24 -28.18
CA GLU A 484 -16.14 22.21 -29.22
C GLU A 484 -16.05 20.83 -28.58
N TRP A 485 -17.08 19.99 -28.79
CA TRP A 485 -17.18 18.66 -28.21
C TRP A 485 -16.98 17.59 -29.28
N SER A 486 -16.10 16.63 -29.04
CA SER A 486 -15.89 15.48 -29.91
C SER A 486 -17.05 14.47 -29.85
N GLU A 487 -17.78 14.45 -28.74
CA GLU A 487 -18.88 13.52 -28.47
C GLU A 487 -20.06 14.24 -27.78
N PRO A 488 -21.29 13.69 -27.84
CA PRO A 488 -22.42 14.23 -27.10
C PRO A 488 -22.16 14.23 -25.59
N VAL A 489 -22.31 15.39 -24.94
CA VAL A 489 -22.15 15.53 -23.49
C VAL A 489 -23.49 15.58 -22.77
N ILE A 490 -23.52 15.01 -21.56
CA ILE A 490 -24.69 15.02 -20.68
C ILE A 490 -24.41 15.95 -19.50
N VAL A 491 -25.32 16.90 -19.29
CA VAL A 491 -25.28 17.78 -18.11
C VAL A 491 -26.14 17.16 -17.01
N ILE A 492 -25.50 16.78 -15.91
CA ILE A 492 -26.18 16.21 -14.74
C ILE A 492 -26.18 17.25 -13.61
N GLN A 493 -27.36 17.73 -13.25
CA GLN A 493 -27.51 18.61 -12.09
C GLN A 493 -27.50 17.77 -10.80
N VAL A 494 -26.34 17.66 -10.15
CA VAL A 494 -26.18 16.84 -8.94
C VAL A 494 -26.88 17.46 -7.73
N PHE A 495 -26.80 18.78 -7.56
CA PHE A 495 -27.46 19.50 -6.46
C PHE A 495 -27.67 20.98 -6.80
N LYS A 496 -28.44 21.69 -5.97
CA LYS A 496 -28.55 23.15 -5.95
C LYS A 496 -28.08 23.68 -4.60
N ARG A 497 -27.48 24.87 -4.59
CA ARG A 497 -27.08 25.57 -3.36
C ARG A 497 -27.79 26.90 -3.25
N TRP A 498 -28.12 27.24 -2.01
CA TRP A 498 -28.56 28.58 -1.64
C TRP A 498 -27.33 29.39 -1.27
N LEU A 499 -27.16 30.55 -1.91
CA LEU A 499 -26.15 31.54 -1.56
C LEU A 499 -26.86 32.70 -0.88
N GLY A 500 -26.31 33.16 0.23
CA GLY A 500 -26.92 34.22 1.03
C GLY A 500 -25.94 34.81 2.03
N LEU A 501 -26.45 35.76 2.81
CA LEU A 501 -25.68 36.43 3.86
C LEU A 501 -25.73 35.60 5.15
N ALA A 502 -24.55 35.33 5.72
CA ALA A 502 -24.43 34.83 7.08
C ALA A 502 -24.32 36.03 8.04
N VAL A 503 -25.17 36.08 9.06
CA VAL A 503 -25.25 37.19 10.02
C VAL A 503 -24.92 36.73 11.44
N ALA A 504 -24.57 37.68 12.31
CA ALA A 504 -24.33 37.38 13.72
C ALA A 504 -25.60 36.85 14.41
N PRO A 505 -25.47 36.01 15.47
CA PRO A 505 -26.61 35.51 16.22
C PRO A 505 -27.57 36.63 16.66
N GLY A 506 -28.87 36.42 16.43
CA GLY A 506 -29.90 37.42 16.73
C GLY A 506 -30.05 38.54 15.68
N ASN A 507 -29.22 38.57 14.63
CA ASN A 507 -29.25 39.57 13.56
C ASN A 507 -29.33 41.02 14.09
N PRO A 508 -28.31 41.48 14.86
CA PRO A 508 -28.39 42.74 15.62
C PRO A 508 -28.55 43.99 14.74
N LEU A 509 -28.19 43.92 13.46
CA LEU A 509 -28.33 45.02 12.49
C LEU A 509 -29.58 44.88 11.60
N GLY A 510 -30.42 43.88 11.85
CA GLY A 510 -31.64 43.63 11.10
C GLY A 510 -31.40 43.50 9.60
N ILE A 511 -30.37 42.74 9.20
CA ILE A 511 -30.02 42.51 7.80
C ILE A 511 -31.06 41.57 7.17
N GLN A 512 -31.74 42.04 6.13
CA GLN A 512 -32.76 41.31 5.38
C GLN A 512 -32.36 41.04 3.93
N GLY A 513 -31.45 41.84 3.37
CA GLY A 513 -30.99 41.70 1.98
C GLY A 513 -29.66 42.38 1.71
N LEU A 514 -29.27 42.41 0.43
CA LEU A 514 -28.01 43.02 0.00
C LEU A 514 -28.02 44.55 0.15
N GLN A 515 -29.18 45.20 0.08
CA GLN A 515 -29.33 46.65 0.29
C GLN A 515 -28.84 47.08 1.67
N ASP A 516 -29.01 46.22 2.68
CA ASP A 516 -28.61 46.48 4.05
C ASP A 516 -27.09 46.46 4.27
N LEU A 517 -26.31 46.04 3.28
CA LEU A 517 -24.83 46.05 3.35
C LEU A 517 -24.26 47.48 3.41
N THR A 518 -25.05 48.48 3.02
CA THR A 518 -24.71 49.92 3.12
C THR A 518 -24.90 50.49 4.53
N LYS A 519 -25.48 49.74 5.47
CA LYS A 519 -25.74 50.23 6.83
C LYS A 519 -24.45 50.65 7.54
N PRO A 520 -24.41 51.82 8.20
CA PRO A 520 -23.23 52.30 8.90
C PRO A 520 -22.85 51.35 10.04
N GLY A 521 -21.54 51.13 10.22
CA GLY A 521 -21.00 50.25 11.25
C GLY A 521 -21.03 48.75 10.92
N LEU A 522 -21.53 48.36 9.74
CA LEU A 522 -21.47 46.98 9.27
C LEU A 522 -20.03 46.58 8.92
N ARG A 523 -19.64 45.39 9.36
CA ARG A 523 -18.39 44.74 8.94
C ARG A 523 -18.72 43.54 8.06
N PHE A 524 -18.34 43.61 6.80
CA PHE A 524 -18.55 42.53 5.84
C PHE A 524 -17.24 41.77 5.59
N VAL A 525 -17.29 40.45 5.70
CA VAL A 525 -16.19 39.57 5.31
C VAL A 525 -16.61 38.87 4.01
N ASN A 526 -16.03 39.30 2.90
CA ASN A 526 -16.33 38.73 1.59
C ASN A 526 -15.44 37.51 1.30
N ARG A 527 -15.84 36.69 0.33
CA ARG A 527 -15.00 35.64 -0.25
C ARG A 527 -13.79 36.23 -0.98
N GLN A 528 -12.77 35.39 -1.17
CA GLN A 528 -11.57 35.78 -1.90
C GLN A 528 -11.91 36.22 -3.34
N PRO A 529 -11.16 37.20 -3.89
CA PRO A 529 -11.26 37.60 -5.29
C PRO A 529 -11.17 36.39 -6.23
N GLY A 530 -11.93 36.43 -7.34
CA GLY A 530 -11.95 35.35 -8.34
C GLY A 530 -12.83 34.13 -8.00
N SER A 531 -13.50 34.11 -6.84
CA SER A 531 -14.47 33.06 -6.53
C SER A 531 -15.83 33.33 -7.21
N GLY A 532 -16.47 32.29 -7.75
CA GLY A 532 -17.78 32.42 -8.41
C GLY A 532 -18.88 32.97 -7.50
N THR A 533 -18.80 32.73 -6.19
CA THR A 533 -19.70 33.35 -5.19
C THR A 533 -19.51 34.86 -5.14
N ARG A 534 -18.28 35.36 -5.24
CA ARG A 534 -18.01 36.79 -5.25
C ARG A 534 -18.45 37.43 -6.57
N SER A 535 -18.21 36.78 -7.71
CA SER A 535 -18.75 37.25 -9.00
C SER A 535 -20.27 37.37 -8.99
N LEU A 536 -20.98 36.38 -8.41
CA LEU A 536 -22.44 36.47 -8.23
C LEU A 536 -22.82 37.63 -7.33
N LEU A 537 -22.14 37.81 -6.19
CA LEU A 537 -22.42 38.93 -5.28
C LEU A 537 -22.21 40.28 -5.98
N ASP A 538 -21.08 40.46 -6.67
CA ASP A 538 -20.75 41.70 -7.37
C ASP A 538 -21.75 41.98 -8.52
N TYR A 539 -22.23 40.95 -9.21
CA TYR A 539 -23.34 41.05 -10.16
C TYR A 539 -24.63 41.49 -9.46
N GLN A 540 -25.02 40.83 -8.37
CA GLN A 540 -26.26 41.15 -7.63
C GLN A 540 -26.23 42.57 -7.06
N LEU A 541 -25.12 43.01 -6.48
CA LEU A 541 -24.94 44.38 -5.98
C LEU A 541 -25.12 45.41 -7.10
N ARG A 542 -24.46 45.21 -8.25
CA ARG A 542 -24.63 46.08 -9.42
C ARG A 542 -26.07 46.11 -9.91
N THR A 543 -26.72 44.95 -10.05
CA THR A 543 -28.13 44.89 -10.52
C THR A 543 -29.11 45.55 -9.54
N GLN A 544 -28.76 45.61 -8.25
CA GLN A 544 -29.59 46.21 -7.20
C GLN A 544 -29.19 47.66 -6.88
N GLY A 545 -28.20 48.22 -7.58
CA GLY A 545 -27.74 49.60 -7.38
C GLY A 545 -27.07 49.83 -6.03
N VAL A 546 -26.44 48.80 -5.46
CA VAL A 546 -25.70 48.87 -4.19
C VAL A 546 -24.22 49.03 -4.50
N ASP A 547 -23.64 50.18 -4.13
CA ASP A 547 -22.22 50.52 -4.30
C ASP A 547 -21.36 49.99 -3.14
#